data_AF-A0A534VZT2-F1
#
_entry.id   AF-A0A534VZT2-F1
#
_cell.length_a   1.000
_cell.length_b   1.000
_cell.length_c   1.000
_cell.angle_alpha   90.00
_cell.angle_beta   90.00
_cell.angle_gamma   90.00
#
_symmetry.space_group_name_H-M   'P 1'
#
loop_
_entity.id
_entity.type
_entity.pdbx_description
1 polymer ?
#
loop_
_entity_poly.entity_id
_entity_poly.type
_entity_poly.pdbx_seq_one_letter_code
_entity_poly.pdbx_strand_id
1 'polypeptide(L)'
;MTAEPVFWKRCSTCKKALPFEAVYWECNVSTCNRPRTALAFCSVPCWDAHVPTMRHRDAWAEERRAPRREEWERQQREEATRSERAGARASAAASPTSPAGGPAPREVLVIASRLKAYVRARSGMNTSDVVLDVLSDKLRALCDEAVRRARLAGRQTVLDRDF
;
A
#
# COMPACT_ATOMS: atom_id res chain seq x y z
N MET A 1 33.86 -2.83 5.05
CA MET A 1 33.79 -1.41 5.44
C MET A 1 32.68 -0.76 4.63
N THR A 2 31.44 -0.77 5.12
CA THR A 2 30.30 -0.13 4.45
C THR A 2 30.45 1.37 4.60
N ALA A 3 30.79 2.06 3.50
CA ALA A 3 30.87 3.51 3.46
C ALA A 3 29.53 4.11 3.90
N GLU A 4 29.55 4.98 4.89
CA GLU A 4 28.38 5.75 5.30
C GLU A 4 27.78 6.46 4.08
N PRO A 5 26.44 6.44 3.92
CA PRO A 5 25.83 7.16 2.81
C PRO A 5 26.11 8.65 2.99
N VAL A 6 26.99 9.21 2.16
CA VAL A 6 27.34 10.65 2.17
C VAL A 6 26.18 11.51 1.64
N PHE A 7 25.12 10.88 1.12
CA PHE A 7 24.00 11.53 0.45
C PHE A 7 22.66 11.03 0.98
N TRP A 8 21.68 11.93 1.00
CA TRP A 8 20.31 11.67 1.43
C TRP A 8 19.50 10.93 0.36
N LYS A 9 19.56 11.43 -0.88
CA LYS A 9 18.82 10.89 -2.03
C LYS A 9 19.63 11.01 -3.31
N ARG A 10 19.14 10.41 -4.39
CA ARG A 10 19.66 10.64 -5.75
C ARG A 10 18.65 11.44 -6.56
N CYS A 11 19.15 12.32 -7.41
CA CYS A 11 18.32 13.04 -8.37
C CYS A 11 17.56 12.04 -9.25
N SER A 12 16.25 12.22 -9.39
CA SER A 12 15.41 11.32 -10.17
C SER A 12 15.79 11.30 -11.65
N THR A 13 16.31 12.42 -12.18
CA THR A 13 16.71 12.61 -13.58
C THR A 13 18.15 12.18 -13.84
N CYS A 14 19.13 12.87 -13.25
CA CYS A 14 20.55 12.65 -13.55
C CYS A 14 21.25 11.65 -12.62
N LYS A 15 20.53 11.10 -11.62
CA LYS A 15 21.06 10.15 -10.61
C LYS A 15 22.22 10.67 -9.75
N LYS A 16 22.55 11.96 -9.84
CA LYS A 16 23.54 12.62 -8.96
C LYS A 16 23.11 12.50 -7.50
N ALA A 17 24.10 12.26 -6.63
CA ALA A 17 23.90 12.23 -5.19
C ALA A 17 23.54 13.62 -4.65
N LEU A 18 22.47 13.70 -3.87
CA LEU A 18 22.01 14.89 -3.15
C LEU A 18 22.56 14.83 -1.72
N PRO A 19 23.52 15.69 -1.35
CA PRO A 19 24.06 15.71 0.01
C PRO A 19 22.99 16.15 1.02
N PHE A 20 23.20 15.81 2.29
CA PHE A 20 22.39 16.34 3.39
C PHE A 20 22.51 17.86 3.44
N GLU A 21 21.47 18.53 3.95
CA GLU A 21 21.41 20.00 4.08
C GLU A 21 21.52 20.82 2.78
N ALA A 22 21.61 20.17 1.62
CA ALA A 22 21.62 20.85 0.33
C ALA A 22 20.21 21.25 -0.12
N VAL A 23 20.17 22.29 -0.93
CA VAL A 23 18.96 22.69 -1.66
C VAL A 23 18.66 21.66 -2.74
N TYR A 24 17.41 21.23 -2.82
CA TYR A 24 16.89 20.36 -3.85
C TYR A 24 15.50 20.86 -4.27
N TRP A 25 15.01 20.34 -5.39
CA TRP A 25 13.72 20.74 -5.95
C TRP A 25 12.76 19.55 -5.92
N GLU A 26 11.54 19.81 -5.44
CA GLU A 26 10.40 18.91 -5.52
C GLU A 26 9.41 19.41 -6.55
N CYS A 27 8.56 18.52 -7.05
CA CYS A 27 7.42 18.92 -7.86
C CYS A 27 6.24 19.21 -6.92
N ASN A 28 5.54 20.33 -7.04
CA ASN A 28 4.35 20.59 -6.22
C ASN A 28 3.25 19.51 -6.37
N VAL A 29 3.23 18.78 -7.49
CA VAL A 29 2.23 17.74 -7.74
C VAL A 29 2.35 16.61 -6.72
N SER A 30 1.34 16.47 -5.86
CA SER A 30 1.32 15.52 -4.73
C SER A 30 1.52 14.05 -5.13
N THR A 31 1.19 13.67 -6.37
CA THR A 31 1.45 12.31 -6.89
C THR A 31 2.94 12.02 -7.05
N CYS A 32 3.76 13.04 -7.32
CA CYS A 32 5.22 12.95 -7.44
C CYS A 32 5.91 12.84 -6.07
N ASN A 33 5.24 13.28 -4.99
CA ASN A 33 5.81 13.36 -3.63
C ASN A 33 5.37 12.22 -2.71
N ARG A 34 4.68 11.20 -3.23
CA ARG A 34 4.25 10.03 -2.44
C ARG A 34 5.45 9.26 -1.88
N PRO A 35 5.35 8.60 -0.71
CA PRO A 35 6.49 7.93 -0.06
C PRO A 35 7.27 6.95 -0.95
N ARG A 36 6.61 6.27 -1.89
CA ARG A 36 7.23 5.33 -2.84
C ARG A 36 7.76 5.95 -4.13
N THR A 37 7.42 7.21 -4.41
CA THR A 37 7.72 7.90 -5.67
C THR A 37 8.52 9.18 -5.46
N ALA A 38 8.56 9.70 -4.23
CA ALA A 38 9.08 11.01 -3.81
C ALA A 38 10.30 11.48 -4.59
N LEU A 39 10.03 12.16 -5.71
CA LEU A 39 11.03 12.61 -6.66
C LEU A 39 11.79 13.79 -6.06
N ALA A 40 13.10 13.74 -6.15
CA ALA A 40 13.96 14.85 -5.77
C ALA A 40 14.85 15.21 -6.96
N PHE A 41 15.00 16.50 -7.25
CA PHE A 41 15.79 17.00 -8.36
C PHE A 41 16.94 17.87 -7.83
N CYS A 42 18.10 17.79 -8.48
CA CYS A 42 19.27 18.59 -8.09
C CYS A 42 19.30 19.99 -8.70
N SER A 43 18.37 20.31 -9.60
CA SER A 43 18.26 21.61 -10.27
C SER A 43 16.92 21.75 -10.99
N VAL A 44 16.51 22.99 -11.30
CA VAL A 44 15.32 23.28 -12.12
C VAL A 44 15.36 22.59 -13.50
N PRO A 45 16.49 22.57 -14.25
CA PRO A 45 16.57 21.80 -15.49
C PRO A 45 16.36 20.29 -15.31
N CYS A 46 16.80 19.71 -14.19
CA CYS A 46 16.52 18.31 -13.89
C CYS A 46 15.03 18.07 -13.59
N TRP A 47 14.36 19.06 -13.01
CA TRP A 47 12.91 19.04 -12.82
C TRP A 47 12.16 19.20 -14.16
N ASP A 48 12.59 20.12 -15.04
CA ASP A 48 11.99 20.33 -16.37
C ASP A 48 12.02 19.06 -17.21
N ALA A 49 13.12 18.31 -17.17
CA ALA A 49 13.25 17.03 -17.87
C ALA A 49 12.22 15.97 -17.42
N HIS A 50 11.63 16.11 -16.24
CA HIS A 50 10.58 15.22 -15.75
C HIS A 50 9.20 15.57 -16.33
N VAL A 51 8.95 16.84 -16.66
CA VAL A 51 7.62 17.38 -17.02
C VAL A 51 7.00 16.65 -18.23
N PRO A 52 7.73 16.42 -19.36
CA PRO A 52 7.18 15.76 -20.53
C PRO A 52 6.71 14.32 -20.26
N THR A 53 7.35 13.64 -19.30
CA THR A 53 7.07 12.23 -18.97
C THR A 53 5.79 12.08 -18.15
N MET A 54 5.40 13.09 -17.37
CA MET A 54 4.35 12.99 -16.34
C MET A 54 3.02 13.69 -16.70
N ARG A 55 2.92 14.38 -17.86
CA ARG A 55 1.69 15.02 -18.39
C ARG A 55 0.84 15.80 -17.36
N HIS A 56 1.47 16.48 -16.42
CA HIS A 56 0.78 17.41 -15.53
C HIS A 56 0.74 18.82 -16.16
N ARG A 57 -0.34 19.57 -15.92
CA ARG A 57 -0.64 20.84 -16.60
C ARG A 57 -0.09 22.07 -15.86
N ASP A 58 -0.04 22.01 -14.53
CA ASP A 58 0.28 23.15 -13.64
C ASP A 58 1.34 22.76 -12.60
N ALA A 59 2.45 22.16 -13.03
CA ALA A 59 3.56 21.87 -12.13
C ALA A 59 4.59 23.00 -12.10
N TRP A 60 5.15 23.23 -10.91
CA TRP A 60 6.33 24.06 -10.70
C TRP A 60 7.32 23.35 -9.78
N ALA A 61 8.57 23.83 -9.81
CA ALA A 61 9.63 23.38 -8.92
C ALA A 61 9.53 24.11 -7.58
N GLU A 62 9.35 23.38 -6.49
CA GLU A 62 9.45 23.92 -5.12
C GLU A 62 10.84 23.70 -4.57
N GLU A 63 11.47 24.78 -4.11
CA GLU A 63 12.74 24.70 -3.42
C GLU A 63 12.55 24.13 -2.02
N ARG A 64 13.36 23.13 -1.67
CA ARG A 64 13.39 22.49 -0.35
C ARG A 64 14.81 22.24 0.08
N ARG A 65 15.01 22.12 1.39
CA ARG A 65 16.32 21.79 1.99
C ARG A 65 16.32 20.36 2.49
N ALA A 66 17.33 19.58 2.10
CA ALA A 66 17.48 18.21 2.54
C ALA A 66 17.63 18.18 4.07
N PRO A 67 17.03 17.19 4.77
CA PRO A 67 17.14 17.08 6.22
C PRO A 67 18.61 16.93 6.65
N ARG A 68 18.90 17.22 7.92
CA ARG A 68 20.19 16.85 8.51
C ARG A 68 20.31 15.33 8.59
N ARG A 69 21.54 14.81 8.57
CA ARG A 69 21.82 13.37 8.71
C ARG A 69 21.14 12.79 9.95
N GLU A 70 21.31 13.42 11.10
CA GLU A 70 20.73 12.97 12.38
C GLU A 70 19.20 12.95 12.37
N GLU A 71 18.58 13.94 11.73
CA GLU A 71 17.12 14.03 11.60
C GLU A 71 16.59 12.94 10.68
N TRP A 72 17.29 12.69 9.57
CA TRP A 72 16.93 11.63 8.64
C TRP A 72 17.07 10.25 9.27
N GLU A 73 18.15 9.98 10.01
CA GLU A 73 18.33 8.73 10.74
C GLU A 73 17.26 8.52 11.80
N ARG A 74 16.85 9.58 12.51
CA ARG A 74 15.74 9.54 13.46
C ARG A 74 14.42 9.19 12.77
N GLN A 75 14.12 9.84 11.65
CA GLN A 75 12.92 9.56 10.85
C GLN A 75 12.93 8.12 10.32
N GLN A 76 14.06 7.61 9.83
CA GLN A 76 14.19 6.23 9.37
C GLN A 76 14.01 5.23 10.50
N ARG A 77 14.54 5.51 11.71
CA ARG A 77 14.34 4.67 12.89
C ARG A 77 12.87 4.67 13.32
N GLU A 78 12.23 5.83 13.36
CA GLU A 78 10.81 5.94 13.69
C GLU A 78 9.91 5.24 12.65
N GLU A 79 10.23 5.35 11.36
CA GLU A 79 9.51 4.67 10.29
C GLU A 79 9.75 3.15 10.32
N ALA A 80 10.98 2.70 10.59
CA ALA A 80 11.30 1.30 10.83
C ALA A 80 10.51 0.75 12.03
N THR A 81 10.53 1.44 13.17
CA THR A 81 9.74 1.06 14.36
C THR A 81 8.24 1.05 14.08
N ARG A 82 7.72 2.00 13.28
CA ARG A 82 6.32 2.01 12.85
C ARG A 82 6.00 0.80 11.95
N SER A 83 6.87 0.50 11.00
CA SER A 83 6.75 -0.65 10.10
C SER A 83 6.85 -1.97 10.86
N GLU A 84 7.76 -2.09 11.82
CA GLU A 84 7.90 -3.23 12.71
C GLU A 84 6.67 -3.41 13.59
N ARG A 85 6.11 -2.33 14.17
CA ARG A 85 4.85 -2.40 14.94
C ARG A 85 3.66 -2.79 14.07
N ALA A 86 3.58 -2.30 12.83
CA ALA A 86 2.55 -2.67 11.88
C ALA A 86 2.70 -4.15 11.45
N GLY A 87 3.93 -4.57 11.16
CA GLY A 87 4.29 -5.96 10.84
C GLY A 87 4.02 -6.90 12.02
N ALA A 88 4.38 -6.53 13.24
CA ALA A 88 4.11 -7.30 14.45
C ALA A 88 2.61 -7.42 14.74
N ARG A 89 1.80 -6.38 14.46
CA ARG A 89 0.33 -6.47 14.51
C ARG A 89 -0.23 -7.41 13.45
N ALA A 90 0.32 -7.39 12.24
CA ALA A 90 -0.06 -8.32 11.17
C ALA A 90 0.35 -9.77 11.49
N SER A 91 1.55 -9.97 12.05
CA SER A 91 2.06 -11.29 12.46
C SER A 91 1.38 -11.84 13.72
N ALA A 92 0.99 -10.97 14.66
CA ALA A 92 0.19 -11.37 15.82
C ALA A 92 -1.25 -11.77 15.42
N ALA A 93 -1.79 -11.16 14.36
CA ALA A 93 -3.02 -11.62 13.72
C ALA A 93 -2.84 -12.91 12.90
N ALA A 94 -1.60 -13.25 12.53
CA ALA A 94 -1.26 -14.40 11.68
C ALA A 94 -0.53 -15.55 12.41
N SER A 95 -0.53 -15.57 13.75
CA SER A 95 0.01 -16.72 14.50
C SER A 95 -0.76 -18.00 14.14
N PRO A 96 -0.10 -19.04 13.59
CA PRO A 96 -0.75 -20.28 13.24
C PRO A 96 -0.79 -21.18 14.48
N THR A 97 -1.85 -21.07 15.26
CA THR A 97 -2.30 -22.21 16.07
C THR A 97 -3.56 -22.74 15.43
N SER A 98 -3.39 -23.52 14.37
CA SER A 98 -4.43 -24.44 13.93
C SER A 98 -4.18 -25.79 14.60
N PRO A 99 -5.00 -26.22 15.57
CA PRO A 99 -5.31 -27.63 15.64
C PRO A 99 -6.10 -27.96 14.37
N ALA A 100 -5.67 -29.02 13.68
CA ALA A 100 -6.40 -29.59 12.55
C ALA A 100 -7.88 -29.78 12.93
N GLY A 101 -8.79 -29.17 12.15
CA GLY A 101 -10.23 -29.43 12.24
C GLY A 101 -11.11 -28.39 12.96
N GLY A 102 -10.62 -27.18 13.23
CA GLY A 102 -11.46 -26.07 13.74
C GLY A 102 -12.00 -25.16 12.62
N PRO A 103 -13.17 -24.48 12.80
CA PRO A 103 -13.70 -23.55 11.82
C PRO A 103 -12.67 -22.46 11.52
N ALA A 104 -12.44 -22.17 10.23
CA ALA A 104 -11.52 -21.13 9.79
C ALA A 104 -11.80 -19.80 10.52
N PRO A 105 -10.76 -18.98 10.80
CA PRO A 105 -10.95 -17.67 11.42
C PRO A 105 -12.07 -16.90 10.72
N ARG A 106 -13.01 -16.32 11.49
CA ARG A 106 -14.16 -15.59 10.95
C ARG A 106 -13.75 -14.21 10.43
N GLU A 107 -12.79 -14.18 9.51
CA GLU A 107 -12.33 -12.97 8.85
C GLU A 107 -13.35 -12.47 7.85
N VAL A 108 -13.54 -11.15 7.81
CA VAL A 108 -14.42 -10.52 6.82
C VAL A 108 -13.85 -10.77 5.42
N LEU A 109 -14.59 -11.50 4.58
CA LEU A 109 -14.16 -11.89 3.23
C LEU A 109 -14.39 -10.79 2.19
N VAL A 110 -15.06 -9.70 2.57
CA VAL A 110 -15.51 -8.63 1.67
C VAL A 110 -14.80 -7.32 1.98
N ILE A 111 -14.29 -6.66 0.94
CA ILE A 111 -13.71 -5.31 1.09
C ILE A 111 -14.83 -4.31 1.41
N ALA A 112 -14.89 -3.87 2.66
CA ALA A 112 -15.94 -2.98 3.18
C ALA A 112 -16.17 -1.73 2.32
N SER A 113 -15.10 -1.05 1.90
CA SER A 113 -15.19 0.17 1.11
C SER A 113 -15.81 -0.06 -0.27
N ARG A 114 -15.56 -1.21 -0.89
CA ARG A 114 -16.12 -1.57 -2.21
C ARG A 114 -17.60 -1.90 -2.09
N LEU A 115 -17.99 -2.69 -1.10
CA LEU A 115 -19.39 -3.02 -0.86
C LEU A 115 -20.22 -1.78 -0.52
N LYS A 116 -19.75 -0.95 0.43
CA LYS A 116 -20.45 0.28 0.83
C LYS A 116 -20.61 1.24 -0.35
N ALA A 117 -19.58 1.40 -1.17
CA ALA A 117 -19.65 2.20 -2.38
C ALA A 117 -20.68 1.66 -3.37
N TYR A 118 -20.75 0.33 -3.57
CA TYR A 118 -21.74 -0.30 -4.44
C TYR A 118 -23.18 -0.05 -3.95
N VAL A 119 -23.47 -0.30 -2.67
CA VAL A 119 -24.81 -0.09 -2.10
C VAL A 119 -25.24 1.37 -2.23
N ARG A 120 -24.34 2.31 -1.92
CA ARG A 120 -24.60 3.75 -2.05
C ARG A 120 -24.83 4.15 -3.51
N ALA A 121 -24.03 3.67 -4.45
CA ALA A 121 -24.20 3.98 -5.87
C ALA A 121 -25.51 3.41 -6.43
N ARG A 122 -25.91 2.21 -5.99
CA ARG A 122 -27.10 1.53 -6.50
C ARG A 122 -28.41 2.06 -5.90
N SER A 123 -28.39 2.51 -4.65
CA SER A 123 -29.62 2.79 -3.89
C SER A 123 -29.61 4.08 -3.07
N GLY A 124 -28.49 4.79 -2.99
CA GLY A 124 -28.31 5.95 -2.10
C GLY A 124 -28.19 5.58 -0.61
N MET A 125 -28.36 4.30 -0.25
CA MET A 125 -28.33 3.85 1.14
C MET A 125 -26.92 3.72 1.70
N ASN A 126 -26.80 3.84 3.02
CA ASN A 126 -25.59 3.48 3.77
C ASN A 126 -25.69 2.04 4.27
N THR A 127 -24.55 1.41 4.56
CA THR A 127 -24.48 0.03 5.05
C THR A 127 -23.76 -0.02 6.39
N SER A 128 -24.39 -0.67 7.38
CA SER A 128 -23.80 -0.94 8.69
C SER A 128 -22.62 -1.91 8.60
N ASP A 129 -21.65 -1.80 9.51
CA ASP A 129 -20.49 -2.68 9.56
C ASP A 129 -20.85 -4.14 9.88
N VAL A 130 -21.89 -4.37 10.68
CA VAL A 130 -22.37 -5.72 11.04
C VAL A 130 -22.84 -6.53 9.82
N VAL A 131 -23.23 -5.86 8.74
CA VAL A 131 -23.63 -6.52 7.49
C VAL A 131 -22.45 -7.27 6.85
N LEU A 132 -21.21 -6.82 7.08
CA LEU A 132 -20.01 -7.44 6.53
C LEU A 132 -19.81 -8.87 7.07
N ASP A 133 -20.10 -9.09 8.35
CA ASP A 133 -20.00 -10.41 8.98
C ASP A 133 -21.06 -11.35 8.41
N VAL A 134 -22.31 -10.89 8.33
CA VAL A 134 -23.43 -11.67 7.78
C VAL A 134 -23.19 -12.06 6.32
N LEU A 135 -22.65 -11.15 5.50
CA LEU A 135 -22.32 -11.45 4.12
C LEU A 135 -21.13 -12.41 4.01
N SER A 136 -20.13 -12.26 4.88
CA SER A 136 -18.99 -13.18 4.92
C SER A 136 -19.42 -14.59 5.29
N ASP A 137 -20.37 -14.74 6.22
CA ASP A 137 -20.96 -16.04 6.58
C ASP A 137 -21.68 -16.70 5.39
N LYS A 138 -22.45 -15.92 4.62
CA LYS A 138 -23.10 -16.43 3.40
C LYS A 138 -22.10 -16.83 2.33
N LEU A 139 -21.03 -16.05 2.12
CA LEU A 139 -19.98 -16.38 1.16
C LEU A 139 -19.26 -17.67 1.54
N ARG A 140 -18.96 -17.89 2.83
CA ARG A 140 -18.36 -19.15 3.29
C ARG A 140 -19.26 -20.34 2.97
N ALA A 141 -20.54 -20.25 3.28
CA ALA A 141 -21.49 -21.32 2.97
C ALA A 141 -21.55 -21.66 1.47
N LEU A 142 -21.53 -20.63 0.60
CA LEU A 142 -21.48 -20.82 -0.85
C LEU A 142 -20.17 -21.49 -1.30
N CYS A 143 -19.03 -21.06 -0.75
CA CYS A 143 -17.74 -21.67 -1.04
C CYS A 143 -17.65 -23.13 -0.57
N ASP A 144 -18.17 -23.44 0.63
CA ASP A 144 -18.16 -24.80 1.18
C ASP A 144 -18.95 -25.76 0.29
N GLU A 145 -20.11 -25.32 -0.21
CA GLU A 145 -20.92 -26.06 -1.14
C GLU A 145 -20.22 -26.25 -2.50
N ALA A 146 -19.59 -25.20 -3.03
CA ALA A 146 -18.83 -25.29 -4.27
C ALA A 146 -17.63 -26.25 -4.15
N VAL A 147 -16.92 -26.23 -3.02
CA VAL A 147 -15.85 -27.18 -2.71
C VAL A 147 -16.38 -28.62 -2.66
N ARG A 148 -17.56 -28.84 -2.06
CA ARG A 148 -18.20 -30.15 -2.01
C ARG A 148 -18.50 -30.68 -3.42
N ARG A 149 -19.08 -29.85 -4.30
CA ARG A 149 -19.37 -30.22 -5.69
C ARG A 149 -18.11 -30.52 -6.50
N ALA A 150 -17.06 -29.69 -6.35
CA ALA A 150 -15.78 -29.90 -7.02
C ALA A 150 -15.15 -31.25 -6.61
N ARG A 151 -15.17 -31.58 -5.31
CA ARG A 151 -14.69 -32.86 -4.77
C ARG A 151 -15.47 -34.05 -5.31
N LEU A 152 -16.81 -33.96 -5.37
CA LEU A 152 -17.65 -35.01 -5.95
C LEU A 152 -17.33 -35.27 -7.42
N ALA A 153 -16.91 -34.25 -8.15
CA ALA A 153 -16.45 -34.37 -9.53
C ALA A 153 -14.96 -34.78 -9.65
N GLY A 154 -14.31 -35.18 -8.56
CA GLY A 154 -12.92 -35.64 -8.54
C GLY A 154 -11.88 -34.53 -8.76
N ARG A 155 -12.25 -33.26 -8.63
CA ARG A 155 -11.35 -32.12 -8.86
C ARG A 155 -10.86 -31.52 -7.55
N GLN A 156 -9.65 -30.94 -7.61
CA GLN A 156 -9.08 -30.11 -6.54
C GLN A 156 -9.30 -28.60 -6.78
N THR A 157 -9.81 -28.22 -7.95
CA THR A 157 -10.08 -26.83 -8.33
C THR A 157 -11.58 -26.58 -8.39
N VAL A 158 -12.03 -25.55 -7.65
CA VAL A 158 -13.41 -25.03 -7.71
C VAL A 158 -13.55 -24.18 -8.97
N LEU A 159 -14.59 -24.42 -9.75
CA LEU A 159 -14.89 -23.72 -11.00
C LEU A 159 -16.22 -22.96 -10.91
N ASP A 160 -16.48 -22.08 -11.86
CA ASP A 160 -17.71 -21.27 -11.92
C ASP A 160 -18.98 -22.13 -11.83
N ARG A 161 -18.98 -23.31 -12.48
CA ARG A 161 -20.10 -24.28 -12.45
C ARG A 161 -20.37 -24.92 -11.08
N ASP A 162 -19.44 -24.80 -10.14
CA ASP A 162 -19.57 -25.37 -8.80
C ASP A 162 -20.33 -24.43 -7.86
N PHE A 163 -20.45 -23.13 -8.17
CA PHE A 163 -21.28 -22.17 -7.43
C PHE A 163 -22.74 -22.25 -7.90
#